data_AF-A0A451A5R9-F1
#
_entry.id   AF-A0A451A5R9-F1
#
_cell.length_a   1.000
_cell.length_b   1.000
_cell.length_c   1.000
_cell.angle_alpha   90.00
_cell.angle_beta   90.00
_cell.angle_gamma   90.00
#
_symmetry.space_group_name_H-M   'P 1'
#
loop_
_entity.id
_entity.type
_entity.pdbx_description
1 polymer ?
#
loop_
_entity_poly.entity_id
_entity_poly.type
_entity_poly.pdbx_seq_one_letter_code
_entity_poly.pdbx_strand_id
1 'polypeptide(L)'
;MAVNTVALAANCEYSKWGKDDEIGAANYITQKLVLDATKLVKKGESHPLGIVVEPGVTPAFPPRSTDLQVVQPGQHYNADLTEKFGWPIVYNDDLSRIWWGTGPQIDGLGHLGEKGMFYNCNEGKVFAQITGLTKLGVHKIPPLIGRGIMIDMAKYFGVESMNAGEHFGSTEIKAAAKAQGVTIREADIVLF
;
A
#
# COMPACT_ATOMS: atom_id res chain seq x y z
N MET A 1 0.23 19.02 -41.05
CA MET A 1 -1.10 18.59 -40.59
C MET A 1 -0.90 17.83 -39.29
N ALA A 2 -1.38 18.39 -38.18
CA ALA A 2 -1.25 17.75 -36.87
C ALA A 2 -2.30 16.66 -36.74
N VAL A 3 -1.86 15.41 -36.54
CA VAL A 3 -2.75 14.31 -36.21
C VAL A 3 -3.13 14.46 -34.74
N ASN A 4 -4.30 15.02 -34.50
CA ASN A 4 -4.93 15.08 -33.19
C ASN A 4 -5.54 13.69 -32.91
N THR A 5 -4.74 12.75 -32.42
CA THR A 5 -5.27 11.53 -31.80
C THR A 5 -5.83 11.90 -30.43
N VAL A 6 -7.09 12.34 -30.42
CA VAL A 6 -7.91 12.27 -29.22
C VAL A 6 -8.07 10.79 -28.91
N ALA A 7 -7.39 10.30 -27.87
CA ALA A 7 -7.64 8.98 -27.34
C ALA A 7 -9.12 8.92 -26.92
N LEU A 8 -9.94 8.27 -27.74
CA LEU A 8 -11.31 7.94 -27.42
C LEU A 8 -11.30 7.15 -26.11
N ALA A 9 -12.20 7.50 -25.19
CA ALA A 9 -12.31 6.85 -23.89
C ALA A 9 -12.34 5.33 -24.07
N ALA A 10 -11.38 4.63 -23.46
CA ALA A 10 -11.45 3.18 -23.38
C ALA A 10 -12.78 2.85 -22.68
N ASN A 11 -13.61 2.03 -23.34
CA ASN A 11 -14.79 1.46 -22.70
C ASN A 11 -14.32 0.69 -21.47
N CYS A 12 -15.06 0.78 -20.37
CA CYS A 12 -14.68 0.01 -19.19
C CYS A 12 -14.77 -1.49 -19.47
N GLU A 13 -13.69 -2.21 -19.16
CA GLU A 13 -13.59 -3.65 -19.34
C GLU A 13 -13.62 -4.37 -17.99
N TYR A 14 -14.38 -5.47 -17.93
CA TYR A 14 -14.37 -6.35 -16.77
C TYR A 14 -13.06 -7.12 -16.68
N SER A 15 -12.63 -7.38 -15.45
CA SER A 15 -11.40 -8.10 -15.20
C SER A 15 -11.52 -9.58 -15.57
N LYS A 16 -10.37 -10.20 -15.85
CA LYS A 16 -10.27 -11.66 -16.07
C LYS A 16 -10.66 -12.50 -14.84
N TRP A 17 -10.77 -11.87 -13.67
CA TRP A 17 -11.18 -12.51 -12.41
C TRP A 17 -12.69 -12.51 -12.22
N GLY A 18 -13.43 -11.94 -13.17
CA GLY A 18 -14.89 -11.90 -13.17
C GLY A 18 -15.42 -10.51 -12.81
N LYS A 19 -16.66 -10.24 -13.22
CA LYS A 19 -17.34 -8.94 -13.06
C LYS A 19 -17.55 -8.49 -11.61
N ASP A 20 -17.52 -9.45 -10.68
CA ASP A 20 -17.75 -9.21 -9.25
C ASP A 20 -16.42 -9.18 -8.46
N ASP A 21 -15.28 -9.32 -9.13
CA ASP A 21 -13.98 -9.24 -8.47
C ASP A 21 -13.70 -7.83 -7.92
N GLU A 22 -13.08 -7.80 -6.75
CA GLU A 22 -12.78 -6.59 -6.01
C GLU A 22 -11.32 -6.51 -5.53
N ILE A 23 -10.50 -7.54 -5.80
CA ILE A 23 -9.13 -7.63 -5.30
C ILE A 23 -8.07 -7.69 -6.40
N GLY A 24 -8.48 -7.83 -7.66
CA GLY A 24 -7.63 -7.61 -8.83
C GLY A 24 -6.37 -8.47 -8.83
N ALA A 25 -5.21 -7.82 -8.92
CA ALA A 25 -3.93 -8.53 -8.97
C ALA A 25 -3.64 -9.35 -7.69
N ALA A 26 -4.29 -9.07 -6.56
CA ALA A 26 -4.13 -9.90 -5.36
C ALA A 26 -4.60 -11.35 -5.59
N ASN A 27 -5.49 -11.61 -6.56
CA ASN A 27 -5.90 -12.95 -6.97
C ASN A 27 -4.73 -13.82 -7.51
N TYR A 28 -3.62 -13.21 -7.92
CA TYR A 28 -2.43 -13.97 -8.33
C TYR A 28 -1.74 -14.65 -7.14
N ILE A 29 -1.92 -14.16 -5.91
CA ILE A 29 -1.28 -14.73 -4.72
C ILE A 29 -2.06 -15.98 -4.31
N THR A 30 -1.47 -17.14 -4.59
CA THR A 30 -2.05 -18.45 -4.23
C THR A 30 -1.30 -19.09 -3.06
N GLN A 31 -1.94 -20.03 -2.35
CA GLN A 31 -1.29 -20.79 -1.28
C GLN A 31 0.00 -21.50 -1.75
N LYS A 32 0.02 -21.98 -3.00
CA LYS A 32 1.22 -22.57 -3.60
C LYS A 32 2.35 -21.55 -3.69
N LEU A 33 2.07 -20.33 -4.14
CA LEU A 33 3.08 -19.28 -4.27
C LEU A 33 3.56 -18.76 -2.92
N VAL A 34 2.69 -18.73 -1.91
CA VAL A 34 3.09 -18.47 -0.51
C VAL A 34 4.13 -19.51 -0.08
N LEU A 35 3.84 -20.80 -0.26
CA LEU A 35 4.76 -21.89 0.07
C LEU A 35 6.05 -21.87 -0.77
N ASP A 36 6.00 -21.44 -2.03
CA ASP A 36 7.19 -21.29 -2.85
C ASP A 36 8.06 -20.11 -2.41
N ALA A 37 7.44 -19.01 -1.95
CA ALA A 37 8.15 -17.85 -1.42
C ALA A 37 8.90 -18.19 -0.12
N THR A 38 8.34 -19.02 0.77
CA THR A 38 9.04 -19.42 2.00
C THR A 38 10.36 -20.15 1.73
N LYS A 39 10.46 -20.86 0.59
CA LYS A 39 11.70 -21.54 0.18
C LYS A 39 12.84 -20.56 -0.13
N LEU A 40 12.57 -19.28 -0.31
CA LEU A 40 13.60 -18.25 -0.51
C LEU A 40 14.29 -17.86 0.80
N VAL A 41 13.67 -18.12 1.95
CA VAL A 41 14.26 -17.84 3.27
C VAL A 41 15.37 -18.86 3.53
N LYS A 42 16.62 -18.41 3.48
CA LYS A 42 17.81 -19.25 3.75
C LYS A 42 18.58 -18.86 5.00
N LYS A 43 18.54 -17.58 5.36
CA LYS A 43 19.34 -17.01 6.44
C LYS A 43 18.51 -16.63 7.68
N GLY A 44 17.18 -16.62 7.57
CA GLY A 44 16.29 -16.14 8.63
C GLY A 44 16.39 -14.62 8.87
N GLU A 45 16.96 -13.87 7.92
CA GLU A 45 17.07 -12.41 7.99
C GLU A 45 15.72 -11.75 7.64
N SER A 46 15.40 -10.66 8.35
CA SER A 46 14.20 -9.84 8.12
C SER A 46 14.58 -8.37 8.03
N HIS A 47 14.03 -7.67 7.04
CA HIS A 47 14.22 -6.23 6.86
C HIS A 47 12.86 -5.53 6.85
N PRO A 48 12.56 -4.62 7.79
CA PRO A 48 11.36 -3.83 7.73
C PRO A 48 11.42 -2.86 6.55
N LEU A 49 10.37 -2.83 5.73
CA LEU A 49 10.21 -1.86 4.64
C LEU A 49 9.36 -0.65 5.04
N GLY A 50 8.86 -0.64 6.27
CA GLY A 50 8.16 0.50 6.84
C GLY A 50 9.11 1.56 7.39
N ILE A 51 8.64 2.80 7.47
CA ILE A 51 9.29 3.89 8.19
C ILE A 51 8.50 4.22 9.46
N VAL A 52 9.14 4.90 10.40
CA VAL A 52 8.44 5.46 11.57
C VAL A 52 7.45 6.52 11.09
N VAL A 53 6.19 6.40 11.52
CA VAL A 53 5.17 7.41 11.27
C VAL A 53 5.14 8.36 12.47
N GLU A 54 5.69 9.55 12.27
CA GLU A 54 5.88 10.58 13.29
C GLU A 54 5.03 11.83 12.93
N PRO A 55 4.18 12.31 13.86
CA PRO A 55 3.39 13.52 13.66
C PRO A 55 4.25 14.72 13.26
N GLY A 56 3.88 15.39 12.17
CA GLY A 56 4.57 16.59 11.67
C GLY A 56 5.92 16.35 10.98
N VAL A 57 6.45 15.13 10.99
CA VAL A 57 7.75 14.78 10.40
C VAL A 57 7.60 13.88 9.18
N THR A 58 6.72 12.86 9.25
CA THR A 58 6.56 11.92 8.14
C THR A 58 6.07 12.63 6.89
N PRO A 59 6.79 12.49 5.74
CA PRO A 59 6.34 13.07 4.49
C PRO A 59 4.95 12.58 4.09
N ALA A 60 4.08 13.53 3.76
CA ALA A 60 2.73 13.24 3.29
C ALA A 60 2.35 14.23 2.18
N PHE A 61 1.61 13.76 1.17
CA PHE A 61 1.12 14.64 0.12
C PHE A 61 0.07 15.60 0.70
N PRO A 62 0.26 16.94 0.61
CA PRO A 62 -0.70 17.89 1.18
C PRO A 62 -2.12 17.69 0.63
N PRO A 63 -3.18 17.81 1.47
CA PRO A 63 -3.20 18.31 2.85
C PRO A 63 -3.15 17.21 3.93
N ARG A 64 -2.63 16.02 3.63
CA ARG A 64 -2.63 14.87 4.56
C ARG A 64 -1.78 15.15 5.81
N SER A 65 -2.21 14.60 6.95
CA SER A 65 -1.52 14.71 8.24
C SER A 65 -1.69 13.44 9.08
N THR A 66 -0.85 13.33 10.12
CA THR A 66 -0.97 12.32 11.18
C THR A 66 -0.77 12.99 12.53
N ASP A 67 -1.65 12.68 13.49
CA ASP A 67 -1.60 13.11 14.88
C ASP A 67 -1.64 11.89 15.81
N LEU A 68 -0.90 11.96 16.92
CA LEU A 68 -0.88 10.95 17.98
C LEU A 68 -0.99 11.63 19.35
N GLN A 69 -1.87 11.11 20.20
CA GLN A 69 -2.04 11.55 21.58
C GLN A 69 -2.00 10.34 22.50
N VAL A 70 -1.03 10.31 23.42
CA VAL A 70 -0.93 9.32 24.49
C VAL A 70 -1.73 9.81 25.70
N VAL A 71 -2.57 8.96 26.29
CA VAL A 71 -3.42 9.27 27.44
C VAL A 71 -3.28 8.21 28.54
N GLN A 72 -3.51 8.62 29.79
CA GLN A 72 -3.50 7.71 30.95
C GLN A 72 -4.82 7.83 31.73
N PRO A 73 -5.92 7.24 31.23
CA PRO A 73 -7.25 7.43 31.81
C PRO A 73 -7.29 6.97 33.27
N GLY A 74 -7.84 7.81 34.14
CA GLY A 74 -8.02 7.49 35.56
C GLY A 74 -6.76 7.51 36.42
N GLN A 75 -5.58 7.81 35.87
CA GLN A 75 -4.28 7.78 36.59
C GLN A 75 -3.74 9.18 36.91
N HIS A 76 -4.61 10.20 36.86
CA HIS A 76 -4.24 11.58 37.17
C HIS A 76 -3.63 11.66 38.58
N TYR A 77 -2.47 12.31 38.70
CA TYR A 77 -1.75 12.47 39.97
C TYR A 77 -1.40 11.14 40.69
N ASN A 78 -0.97 10.11 39.94
CA ASN A 78 -0.66 8.77 40.47
C ASN A 78 -1.85 8.11 41.17
N ALA A 79 -3.08 8.35 40.70
CA ALA A 79 -4.26 7.70 41.24
C ALA A 79 -4.13 6.17 41.17
N ASP A 80 -4.35 5.51 42.31
CA ASP A 80 -4.29 4.05 42.43
C ASP A 80 -5.51 3.41 41.77
N LEU A 81 -5.26 2.51 40.82
CA LEU A 81 -6.28 1.78 40.09
C LEU A 81 -6.60 0.40 40.67
N THR A 82 -5.97 0.01 41.78
CA THR A 82 -6.11 -1.31 42.41
C THR A 82 -7.55 -1.68 42.71
N GLU A 83 -8.38 -0.75 43.19
CA GLU A 83 -9.79 -1.03 43.48
C GLU A 83 -10.58 -1.42 42.22
N LYS A 84 -10.25 -0.84 41.06
CA LYS A 84 -10.96 -1.10 39.80
C LYS A 84 -10.50 -2.39 39.11
N PHE A 85 -9.22 -2.72 39.22
CA PHE A 85 -8.59 -3.82 38.45
C PHE A 85 -8.06 -4.97 39.32
N GLY A 86 -8.07 -4.85 40.64
CA GLY A 86 -7.58 -5.86 41.58
C GLY A 86 -6.06 -5.91 41.79
N TRP A 87 -5.29 -5.03 41.13
CA TRP A 87 -3.82 -4.90 41.27
C TRP A 87 -3.37 -3.47 40.84
N PRO A 88 -2.29 -2.89 41.39
CA PRO A 88 -1.70 -1.59 41.00
C PRO A 88 -1.20 -1.54 39.54
N ILE A 89 -2.15 -1.51 38.60
CA ILE A 89 -1.90 -1.36 37.18
C ILE A 89 -1.59 0.11 36.83
N VAL A 90 -0.62 0.30 35.93
CA VAL A 90 -0.42 1.54 35.18
C VAL A 90 -0.45 1.23 33.69
N TYR A 91 -1.04 2.12 32.89
CA TYR A 91 -1.16 1.90 31.44
C TYR A 91 -1.22 3.21 30.66
N ASN A 92 -0.87 3.13 29.37
CA ASN A 92 -1.06 4.19 28.39
C ASN A 92 -2.05 3.69 27.34
N ASP A 93 -2.90 4.58 26.86
CA ASP A 93 -3.74 4.40 25.69
C ASP A 93 -3.42 5.49 24.67
N ASP A 94 -3.76 5.25 23.41
CA ASP A 94 -3.43 6.16 22.31
C ASP A 94 -4.66 6.53 21.49
N LEU A 95 -4.72 7.80 21.08
CA LEU A 95 -5.67 8.32 20.11
C LEU A 95 -4.91 8.82 18.90
N SER A 96 -5.28 8.37 17.70
CA SER A 96 -4.67 8.80 16.46
C SER A 96 -5.70 9.37 15.48
N ARG A 97 -5.34 10.45 14.79
CA ARG A 97 -6.03 10.90 13.58
C ARG A 97 -5.03 10.80 12.44
N ILE A 98 -5.30 9.94 11.47
CA ILE A 98 -4.36 9.64 10.39
C ILE A 98 -5.07 9.64 9.05
N TRP A 99 -4.43 10.25 8.06
CA TRP A 99 -4.72 9.93 6.67
C TRP A 99 -3.98 8.64 6.31
N TRP A 100 -4.71 7.60 5.91
CA TRP A 100 -4.15 6.31 5.47
C TRP A 100 -3.20 6.41 4.27
N GLY A 101 -3.16 7.58 3.62
CA GLY A 101 -2.18 7.93 2.60
C GLY A 101 -0.92 8.62 3.14
N THR A 102 -0.51 8.29 4.38
CA THR A 102 0.69 8.81 5.06
C THR A 102 1.59 7.65 5.46
N GLY A 103 2.88 7.75 5.14
CA GLY A 103 3.84 6.69 5.44
C GLY A 103 3.70 5.46 4.53
N PRO A 104 4.22 4.29 4.95
CA PRO A 104 4.08 3.04 4.21
C PRO A 104 2.62 2.62 4.18
N GLN A 105 2.10 2.37 2.98
CA GLN A 105 0.66 2.19 2.77
C GLN A 105 0.36 1.19 1.65
N ILE A 106 -0.89 0.76 1.60
CA ILE A 106 -1.47 0.02 0.47
C ILE A 106 -2.63 0.85 -0.07
N ASP A 107 -2.48 1.35 -1.29
CA ASP A 107 -3.56 1.99 -2.01
C ASP A 107 -4.46 0.93 -2.63
N GLY A 108 -5.64 0.73 -2.03
CA GLY A 108 -6.63 -0.22 -2.54
C GLY A 108 -7.20 0.19 -3.90
N LEU A 109 -7.85 -0.75 -4.59
CA LEU A 109 -8.43 -0.52 -5.93
C LEU A 109 -9.57 0.53 -5.95
N GLY A 110 -10.10 0.90 -4.79
CA GLY A 110 -11.03 2.01 -4.62
C GLY A 110 -10.38 3.38 -4.36
N HIS A 111 -9.04 3.47 -4.30
CA HIS A 111 -8.32 4.71 -4.01
C HIS A 111 -8.35 5.70 -5.18
N LEU A 112 -8.11 5.20 -6.40
CA LEU A 112 -7.98 6.01 -7.60
C LEU A 112 -8.80 5.40 -8.72
N GLY A 113 -9.59 6.24 -9.39
CA GLY A 113 -10.37 5.91 -10.56
C GLY A 113 -10.24 7.00 -11.62
N GLU A 114 -10.70 6.70 -12.82
CA GLU A 114 -10.70 7.64 -13.95
C GLU A 114 -12.14 7.96 -14.35
N LYS A 115 -12.47 9.26 -14.48
CA LYS A 115 -13.81 9.73 -14.91
C LYS A 115 -14.97 9.13 -14.09
N GLY A 116 -14.77 8.95 -12.78
CA GLY A 116 -15.76 8.38 -11.86
C GLY A 116 -15.88 6.86 -11.92
N MET A 117 -15.11 6.20 -12.78
CA MET A 117 -15.03 4.74 -12.89
C MET A 117 -13.78 4.22 -12.18
N PHE A 118 -13.98 3.17 -11.40
CA PHE A 118 -12.93 2.46 -10.69
C PHE A 118 -12.77 1.05 -11.25
N TYR A 119 -11.85 0.29 -10.68
CA TYR A 119 -11.59 -1.09 -11.02
C TYR A 119 -12.87 -1.89 -11.29
N ASN A 120 -12.87 -2.68 -12.36
CA ASN A 120 -13.95 -3.59 -12.73
C ASN A 120 -15.31 -2.90 -12.98
N CYS A 121 -15.27 -1.69 -13.54
CA CYS A 121 -16.45 -0.91 -13.91
C CYS A 121 -17.34 -0.50 -12.73
N ASN A 122 -16.76 -0.35 -11.55
CA ASN A 122 -17.47 0.16 -10.40
C ASN A 122 -17.55 1.69 -10.47
N GLU A 123 -18.77 2.23 -10.54
CA GLU A 123 -19.01 3.68 -10.45
C GLU A 123 -18.76 4.17 -9.02
N GLY A 124 -17.84 5.13 -8.85
CA GLY A 124 -17.44 5.66 -7.53
C GLY A 124 -18.62 6.18 -6.70
N LYS A 125 -19.57 6.86 -7.34
CA LYS A 125 -20.78 7.42 -6.68
C LYS A 125 -21.63 6.35 -5.99
N VAL A 126 -21.50 5.08 -6.37
CA VAL A 126 -22.28 3.97 -5.83
C VAL A 126 -21.65 3.43 -4.55
N PHE A 127 -20.32 3.37 -4.46
CA PHE A 127 -19.64 2.65 -3.37
C PHE A 127 -18.78 3.53 -2.45
N ALA A 128 -18.40 4.74 -2.86
CA ALA A 128 -17.53 5.61 -2.08
C ALA A 128 -18.35 6.53 -1.17
N GLN A 129 -18.68 6.04 0.03
CA GLN A 129 -19.44 6.80 1.03
C GLN A 129 -18.50 7.45 2.06
N ILE A 130 -18.96 8.49 2.74
CA ILE A 130 -18.19 9.18 3.79
C ILE A 130 -17.85 8.26 4.98
N THR A 131 -18.68 7.23 5.20
CA THR A 131 -18.47 6.22 6.24
C THR A 131 -17.56 5.06 5.80
N GLY A 132 -17.10 5.07 4.54
CA GLY A 132 -16.19 4.07 3.99
C GLY A 132 -16.60 3.55 2.62
N LEU A 133 -15.71 2.75 2.03
CA LEU A 133 -15.94 2.11 0.74
C LEU A 133 -16.74 0.82 0.91
N THR A 134 -17.91 0.71 0.28
CA THR A 134 -18.74 -0.52 0.31
C THR A 134 -18.28 -1.57 -0.71
N LYS A 135 -17.46 -1.15 -1.68
CA LYS A 135 -16.73 -2.01 -2.61
C LYS A 135 -15.26 -1.59 -2.70
N LEU A 136 -14.39 -2.49 -3.16
CA LEU A 136 -12.96 -2.27 -3.39
C LEU A 136 -12.20 -1.81 -2.12
N GLY A 137 -12.75 -2.13 -0.95
CA GLY A 137 -12.15 -1.80 0.34
C GLY A 137 -10.94 -2.67 0.64
N VAL A 138 -9.91 -2.08 1.24
CA VAL A 138 -8.65 -2.77 1.57
C VAL A 138 -8.82 -3.98 2.50
N HIS A 139 -9.90 -4.03 3.27
CA HIS A 139 -10.25 -5.19 4.11
C HIS A 139 -10.54 -6.48 3.33
N LYS A 140 -10.78 -6.39 2.01
CA LYS A 140 -10.95 -7.55 1.13
C LYS A 140 -9.62 -8.11 0.62
N ILE A 141 -8.53 -7.33 0.69
CA ILE A 141 -7.22 -7.76 0.22
C ILE A 141 -6.72 -8.87 1.15
N PRO A 142 -6.44 -10.08 0.64
CA PRO A 142 -5.87 -11.14 1.48
C PRO A 142 -4.44 -10.78 1.89
N PRO A 143 -3.87 -11.44 2.92
CA PRO A 143 -2.46 -11.29 3.26
C PRO A 143 -1.58 -11.49 2.02
N LEU A 144 -0.82 -10.45 1.65
CA LEU A 144 0.05 -10.46 0.48
C LEU A 144 1.41 -11.07 0.86
N ILE A 145 1.44 -12.41 0.93
CA ILE A 145 2.66 -13.17 1.18
C ILE A 145 3.10 -13.80 -0.14
N GLY A 146 4.25 -13.38 -0.64
CA GLY A 146 4.72 -13.83 -1.95
C GLY A 146 6.20 -13.52 -2.17
N ARG A 147 6.65 -13.75 -3.39
CA ARG A 147 8.02 -13.43 -3.79
C ARG A 147 8.12 -11.92 -4.03
N GLY A 148 8.91 -11.25 -3.19
CA GLY A 148 9.37 -9.88 -3.45
C GLY A 148 10.60 -9.87 -4.34
N ILE A 149 10.68 -8.94 -5.28
CA ILE A 149 11.89 -8.62 -6.03
C ILE A 149 12.19 -7.13 -5.91
N MET A 150 13.45 -6.78 -5.73
CA MET A 150 13.92 -5.39 -5.74
C MET A 150 14.60 -5.12 -7.08
N ILE A 151 14.20 -4.05 -7.76
CA ILE A 151 14.83 -3.55 -8.98
C ILE A 151 15.33 -2.14 -8.68
N ASP A 152 16.62 -2.00 -8.42
CA ASP A 152 17.22 -0.74 -7.98
C ASP A 152 17.38 0.23 -9.17
N MET A 153 16.41 1.13 -9.34
CA MET A 153 16.41 2.05 -10.46
C MET A 153 17.49 3.12 -10.34
N ALA A 154 17.79 3.58 -9.12
CA ALA A 154 18.85 4.56 -8.87
C ALA A 154 20.23 4.01 -9.31
N LYS A 155 20.54 2.76 -8.94
CA LYS A 155 21.73 2.05 -9.40
C LYS A 155 21.77 1.86 -10.91
N TYR A 156 20.63 1.58 -11.55
CA TYR A 156 20.57 1.46 -13.02
C TYR A 156 20.94 2.79 -13.72
N PHE A 157 20.48 3.92 -13.19
CA PHE A 157 20.82 5.25 -13.70
C PHE A 157 22.18 5.78 -13.21
N GLY A 158 22.86 5.07 -12.30
CA GLY A 158 24.16 5.47 -11.77
C GLY A 158 24.08 6.68 -10.82
N VAL A 159 22.94 6.86 -10.15
CA VAL A 159 22.69 7.93 -9.18
C VAL A 159 22.45 7.36 -7.78
N GLU A 160 22.67 8.17 -6.74
CA GLU A 160 22.34 7.78 -5.36
C GLU A 160 20.82 7.81 -5.11
N SER A 161 20.13 8.77 -5.72
CA SER A 161 18.66 8.88 -5.69
C SER A 161 18.16 9.59 -6.95
N MET A 162 16.92 9.32 -7.32
CA MET A 162 16.23 9.99 -8.43
C MET A 162 15.83 11.42 -8.03
N ASN A 163 15.83 12.36 -8.98
CA ASN A 163 15.31 13.71 -8.68
C ASN A 163 13.77 13.67 -8.52
N ALA A 164 13.24 14.61 -7.74
CA ALA A 164 11.79 14.73 -7.55
C ALA A 164 11.07 14.96 -8.89
N GLY A 165 10.08 14.11 -9.18
CA GLY A 165 9.31 14.16 -10.43
C GLY A 165 9.97 13.48 -11.63
N GLU A 166 11.19 12.96 -11.50
CA GLU A 166 11.74 12.03 -12.49
C GLU A 166 10.93 10.74 -12.50
N HIS A 167 10.76 10.17 -13.69
CA HIS A 167 9.99 8.96 -13.89
C HIS A 167 10.77 7.96 -14.73
N PHE A 168 10.43 6.69 -14.58
CA PHE A 168 10.90 5.61 -15.42
C PHE A 168 9.69 4.76 -15.85
N GLY A 169 9.77 4.18 -17.04
CA GLY A 169 8.68 3.42 -17.63
C GLY A 169 9.01 1.93 -17.78
N SER A 170 8.15 1.21 -18.51
CA SER A 170 8.35 -0.21 -18.76
C SER A 170 9.68 -0.53 -19.43
N THR A 171 10.21 0.36 -20.27
CA THR A 171 11.48 0.16 -20.99
C THR A 171 12.65 0.13 -20.02
N GLU A 172 12.75 1.14 -19.15
CA GLU A 172 13.83 1.26 -18.18
C GLU A 172 13.75 0.16 -17.12
N ILE A 173 12.54 -0.17 -16.66
CA ILE A 173 12.32 -1.27 -15.69
C ILE A 173 12.84 -2.60 -16.25
N LYS A 174 12.51 -2.92 -17.51
CA LYS A 174 12.97 -4.16 -18.16
C LYS A 174 14.49 -4.18 -18.35
N ALA A 175 15.08 -3.04 -18.71
CA ALA A 175 16.51 -2.91 -18.87
C ALA A 175 17.26 -3.05 -17.53
N ALA A 176 16.76 -2.40 -16.48
CA ALA A 176 17.28 -2.49 -15.12
C ALA A 176 17.21 -3.93 -14.57
N ALA A 177 16.06 -4.58 -14.70
CA ALA A 177 15.88 -5.98 -14.29
C ALA A 177 16.89 -6.90 -14.98
N LYS A 178 17.07 -6.74 -16.31
CA LYS A 178 18.05 -7.50 -17.09
C LYS A 178 19.48 -7.22 -16.63
N ALA A 179 19.85 -5.96 -16.43
CA ALA A 179 21.19 -5.56 -15.98
C ALA A 179 21.52 -6.10 -14.58
N GLN A 180 20.51 -6.22 -13.71
CA GLN A 180 20.64 -6.71 -12.33
C GLN A 180 20.46 -8.23 -12.21
N GLY A 181 20.21 -8.95 -13.32
CA GLY A 181 19.98 -10.39 -13.31
C GLY A 181 18.67 -10.80 -12.63
N VAL A 182 17.71 -9.88 -12.49
CA VAL A 182 16.41 -10.11 -11.87
C VAL A 182 15.40 -10.51 -12.93
N THR A 183 14.69 -11.62 -12.71
CA THR A 183 13.56 -12.05 -13.55
C THR A 183 12.25 -11.77 -12.85
N ILE A 184 11.40 -10.96 -13.49
CA ILE A 184 10.02 -10.73 -13.08
C ILE A 184 9.16 -11.92 -13.50
N ARG A 185 8.35 -12.44 -12.58
CA ARG A 185 7.43 -13.56 -12.77
C ARG A 185 6.02 -13.11 -12.39
N GLU A 186 5.04 -13.88 -12.82
CA GLU A 186 3.66 -13.68 -12.38
C GLU A 186 3.58 -13.74 -10.84
N ALA A 187 2.75 -12.87 -10.26
CA ALA A 187 2.52 -12.71 -8.82
C ALA A 187 3.69 -12.13 -8.00
N ASP A 188 4.79 -11.72 -8.63
CA ASP A 188 5.85 -11.02 -7.90
C ASP A 188 5.36 -9.67 -7.36
N ILE A 189 5.79 -9.36 -6.14
CA ILE A 189 5.71 -8.02 -5.58
C ILE A 189 6.98 -7.29 -5.98
N VAL A 190 6.85 -6.32 -6.88
CA VAL A 190 7.99 -5.56 -7.42
C VAL A 190 8.23 -4.32 -6.57
N LEU A 191 9.45 -4.16 -6.09
CA LEU A 191 9.93 -3.01 -5.33
C LEU A 191 10.95 -2.26 -6.21
N PHE A 192 10.92 -0.94 -6.16
CA PHE A 192 11.85 -0.05 -6.86
C PHE A 192 12.65 0.78 -5.86
#